data_AF-A0A9E8NEX8-F1
#
_entry.id   AF-A0A9E8NEX8-F1
#
_cell.length_a   1.000
_cell.length_b   1.000
_cell.length_c   1.000
_cell.angle_alpha   90.00
_cell.angle_beta   90.00
_cell.angle_gamma   90.00
#
_symmetry.space_group_name_H-M   'P 1'
#
loop_
_entity.id
_entity.type
_entity.pdbx_description
1 polymer ?
#
loop_
_entity_poly.entity_id
_entity_poly.type
_entity_poly.pdbx_seq_one_letter_code
_entity_poly.pdbx_strand_id
1 'polypeptide(L)'
;MKNSIVLLIAFWLSIGYATAQDSARYQLRLSVPIIDLPQNKDLPYSYPSMNQALEFSADLYELSYLGIDKLGNALFKPRKKEYTRGRKILNGAFKYLASLGFVKYGSELPIPLGVWAHEEFHRAVLGVNDIDSKNGNWFPHRWDGTVYGVGDQDLSILKSKDPSQLLYSYVAGVQSEILLNRKISVQDFYKKRTLAKNALILYNAWYVWDYFKFSASSQSDSVKVWVSKNENPDPKERDFAGADLTAWAYDMFSPEKPYTDRDKFPNGEGVNRRIGYSELSEEAQKYLLNQKKLSLLNFVNPAIFFINRIPLGKHSSFNFFLQYAPTHFGNNLALMLPVQYRNTDFLIGLHRFSNFKSQGYGLDLGLYNRQLSKRLKTDVVLHFWDQPTSFYKDKKITGGSFQIDGRYRVAGNVSISLSVVGKTKGWEMGSPYLKSNVSSRLGLAYALK
;
A
#
# COMPACT_ATOMS: atom_id res chain seq x y z
N MET A 1 17.62 8.82 28.53
CA MET A 1 16.60 8.10 29.33
C MET A 1 15.43 8.99 29.78
N LYS A 2 15.64 10.16 30.42
CA LYS A 2 14.53 11.05 30.84
C LYS A 2 13.61 11.50 29.68
N ASN A 3 14.15 11.89 28.53
CA ASN A 3 13.35 12.35 27.38
C ASN A 3 12.49 11.22 26.76
N SER A 4 13.00 9.98 26.78
CA SER A 4 12.28 8.80 26.29
C SER A 4 11.11 8.42 27.20
N ILE A 5 11.26 8.59 28.51
CA ILE A 5 10.21 8.35 29.50
C ILE A 5 9.10 9.41 29.39
N VAL A 6 9.45 10.68 29.18
CA VAL A 6 8.46 11.76 28.98
C VAL A 6 7.67 11.56 27.68
N LEU A 7 8.32 11.14 26.60
CA LEU A 7 7.64 10.78 25.35
C LEU A 7 6.71 9.57 25.50
N LEU A 8 7.15 8.54 26.24
CA LEU A 8 6.32 7.40 26.60
C LEU A 8 5.10 7.84 27.43
N ILE A 9 5.30 8.66 28.47
CA ILE A 9 4.20 9.16 29.32
C ILE A 9 3.24 10.04 28.52
N ALA A 10 3.73 10.91 27.64
CA ALA A 10 2.90 11.72 26.75
C ALA A 10 2.10 10.84 25.76
N PHE A 11 2.72 9.79 25.22
CA PHE A 11 2.07 8.75 24.42
C PHE A 11 1.01 7.98 25.21
N TRP A 12 1.26 7.67 26.48
CA TRP A 12 0.29 7.02 27.37
C TRP A 12 -0.89 7.92 27.73
N LEU A 13 -0.64 9.22 27.92
CA LEU A 13 -1.68 10.20 28.25
C LEU A 13 -2.60 10.47 27.05
N SER A 14 -2.10 10.47 25.81
CA SER A 14 -2.92 10.71 24.61
C SER A 14 -3.92 9.57 24.34
N ILE A 15 -3.60 8.33 24.72
CA ILE A 15 -4.52 7.17 24.64
C ILE A 15 -5.78 7.39 25.50
N GLY A 16 -5.68 8.17 26.57
CA GLY A 16 -6.77 8.39 27.54
C GLY A 16 -7.81 9.44 27.15
N TYR A 17 -7.53 10.32 26.17
CA TYR A 17 -8.39 11.48 25.87
C TYR A 17 -9.33 11.31 24.66
N ALA A 18 -9.27 10.18 23.94
CA ALA A 18 -10.05 9.96 22.71
C ALA A 18 -11.50 9.48 22.96
N THR A 19 -12.19 9.99 23.99
CA THR A 19 -13.59 9.63 24.27
C THR A 19 -14.48 10.85 24.44
N ALA A 20 -14.87 11.48 23.34
CA ALA A 20 -16.05 12.33 23.32
C ALA A 20 -16.69 12.34 21.92
N GLN A 21 -18.00 12.09 21.89
CA GLN A 21 -18.96 12.24 20.78
C GLN A 21 -18.89 11.23 19.62
N ASP A 22 -19.58 10.09 19.76
CA ASP A 22 -20.51 9.47 18.79
C ASP A 22 -20.87 8.05 19.28
N SER A 23 -22.15 7.69 19.21
CA SER A 23 -22.68 6.42 19.76
C SER A 23 -22.47 5.20 18.86
N ALA A 24 -22.30 5.38 17.55
CA ALA A 24 -22.07 4.29 16.60
C ALA A 24 -20.57 4.10 16.31
N ARG A 25 -20.04 2.88 16.51
CA ARG A 25 -18.63 2.55 16.27
C ARG A 25 -18.54 1.25 15.49
N TYR A 26 -18.09 1.33 14.24
CA TYR A 26 -17.87 0.15 13.42
C TYR A 26 -16.93 -0.83 14.13
N GLN A 27 -17.33 -2.10 14.14
CA GLN A 27 -16.52 -3.21 14.63
C GLN A 27 -15.81 -3.91 13.47
N LEU A 28 -16.47 -4.02 12.32
CA LEU A 28 -15.95 -4.71 11.14
C LEU A 28 -16.48 -4.07 9.86
N ARG A 29 -15.61 -3.93 8.86
CA ARG A 29 -15.98 -3.59 7.49
C ARG A 29 -15.20 -4.49 6.56
N LEU A 30 -15.91 -5.27 5.75
CA LEU A 30 -15.34 -6.12 4.72
C LEU A 30 -15.82 -5.64 3.35
N SER A 31 -14.95 -5.79 2.36
CA SER A 31 -15.21 -5.52 0.96
C SER A 31 -14.54 -6.64 0.17
N VAL A 32 -15.35 -7.59 -0.28
CA VAL A 32 -14.92 -8.81 -0.97
C VAL A 32 -15.21 -8.63 -2.47
N PRO A 33 -14.26 -8.10 -3.25
CA PRO A 33 -14.40 -8.03 -4.70
C PRO A 33 -14.30 -9.42 -5.32
N ILE A 34 -15.31 -9.78 -6.11
CA ILE A 34 -15.40 -11.10 -6.74
C ILE A 34 -14.87 -11.03 -8.18
N ILE A 35 -15.23 -9.95 -8.89
CA ILE A 35 -14.85 -9.72 -10.28
C ILE A 35 -14.22 -8.34 -10.39
N ASP A 36 -13.12 -8.23 -11.12
CA ASP A 36 -12.40 -7.00 -11.44
C ASP A 36 -11.91 -7.06 -12.90
N LEU A 37 -12.65 -6.40 -13.79
CA LEU A 37 -12.37 -6.36 -15.22
C LEU A 37 -11.77 -5.01 -15.62
N PRO A 38 -10.89 -4.95 -16.63
CA PRO A 38 -10.42 -6.07 -17.45
C PRO A 38 -9.31 -6.89 -16.78
N GLN A 39 -8.82 -6.49 -15.60
CA GLN A 39 -7.62 -7.10 -15.01
C GLN A 39 -7.73 -8.63 -14.83
N ASN A 40 -8.86 -9.17 -14.36
CA ASN A 40 -9.02 -10.62 -14.26
C ASN A 40 -8.93 -11.35 -15.61
N LYS A 41 -9.19 -10.66 -16.72
CA LYS A 41 -9.01 -11.20 -18.07
C LYS A 41 -7.59 -11.00 -18.59
N ASP A 42 -6.98 -9.86 -18.27
CA ASP A 42 -5.66 -9.49 -18.76
C ASP A 42 -4.52 -10.21 -18.02
N LEU A 43 -4.77 -10.74 -16.82
CA LEU A 43 -3.79 -11.50 -16.04
C LEU A 43 -3.73 -12.97 -16.50
N PRO A 44 -2.53 -13.54 -16.74
CA PRO A 44 -2.36 -14.96 -17.11
C PRO A 44 -2.96 -15.92 -16.07
N TYR A 45 -2.85 -15.57 -14.79
CA TYR A 45 -3.39 -16.34 -13.67
C TYR A 45 -4.83 -15.95 -13.28
N SER A 46 -5.42 -14.98 -13.99
CA SER A 46 -6.78 -14.43 -13.86
C SER A 46 -7.21 -13.84 -12.51
N TYR A 47 -6.68 -14.30 -11.38
CA TYR A 47 -7.10 -13.85 -10.04
C TYR A 47 -6.02 -14.11 -8.99
N PRO A 48 -5.77 -13.18 -8.05
CA PRO A 48 -6.48 -11.91 -7.85
C PRO A 48 -5.94 -10.75 -8.70
N SER A 49 -6.78 -9.75 -8.93
CA SER A 49 -6.37 -8.43 -9.43
C SER A 49 -5.58 -7.64 -8.37
N MET A 50 -4.93 -6.55 -8.76
CA MET A 50 -4.20 -5.65 -7.84
C MET A 50 -5.14 -5.10 -6.75
N ASN A 51 -6.34 -4.67 -7.14
CA ASN A 51 -7.31 -4.14 -6.20
C ASN A 51 -7.97 -5.25 -5.38
N GLN A 52 -8.17 -6.45 -5.92
CA GLN A 52 -8.64 -7.60 -5.14
C GLN A 52 -7.63 -7.97 -4.04
N ALA A 53 -6.33 -7.99 -4.35
CA ALA A 53 -5.28 -8.22 -3.36
C ALA A 53 -5.29 -7.16 -2.24
N LEU A 54 -5.41 -5.88 -2.60
CA LEU A 54 -5.52 -4.79 -1.62
C LEU A 54 -6.76 -4.95 -0.72
N GLU A 55 -7.91 -5.31 -1.29
CA GLU A 55 -9.13 -5.54 -0.51
C GLU A 55 -8.99 -6.74 0.42
N PHE A 56 -8.47 -7.88 -0.04
CA PHE A 56 -8.28 -9.06 0.82
C PHE A 56 -7.31 -8.81 1.95
N SER A 57 -6.24 -8.07 1.70
CA SER A 57 -5.34 -7.66 2.78
C SER A 57 -6.03 -6.75 3.78
N ALA A 58 -6.72 -5.70 3.31
CA ALA A 58 -7.44 -4.80 4.20
C ALA A 58 -8.49 -5.54 5.05
N ASP A 59 -9.23 -6.47 4.45
CA ASP A 59 -10.27 -7.26 5.10
C ASP A 59 -9.70 -8.24 6.12
N LEU A 60 -8.57 -8.88 5.84
CA LEU A 60 -7.93 -9.78 6.81
C LEU A 60 -7.36 -8.99 8.00
N TYR A 61 -6.81 -7.78 7.78
CA TYR A 61 -6.50 -6.88 8.90
C TYR A 61 -7.76 -6.46 9.68
N GLU A 62 -8.88 -6.19 9.01
CA GLU A 62 -10.15 -5.87 9.69
C GLU A 62 -10.62 -7.00 10.62
N LEU A 63 -10.57 -8.24 10.15
CA LEU A 63 -10.91 -9.43 10.95
C LEU A 63 -9.96 -9.60 12.14
N SER A 64 -8.66 -9.45 11.92
CA SER A 64 -7.66 -9.59 12.99
C SER A 64 -7.83 -8.51 14.06
N TYR A 65 -8.09 -7.26 13.66
CA TYR A 65 -8.34 -6.17 14.59
C TYR A 65 -9.64 -6.36 15.37
N LEU A 66 -10.69 -6.93 14.77
CA LEU A 66 -11.89 -7.35 15.50
C LEU A 66 -11.56 -8.42 16.55
N GLY A 67 -10.75 -9.41 16.18
CA GLY A 67 -10.28 -10.46 17.10
C GLY A 67 -9.51 -9.88 18.29
N ILE A 68 -8.55 -9.00 18.03
CA ILE A 68 -7.75 -8.31 19.06
C ILE A 68 -8.66 -7.44 19.96
N ASP A 69 -9.62 -6.72 19.38
CA ASP A 69 -10.56 -5.89 20.15
C ASP A 69 -11.41 -6.74 21.10
N LYS A 70 -11.97 -7.85 20.59
CA LYS A 70 -12.75 -8.81 21.39
C LYS A 70 -11.92 -9.46 22.49
N LEU A 71 -10.70 -9.90 22.18
CA LEU A 71 -9.81 -10.53 23.16
C LEU A 71 -9.44 -9.55 24.28
N GLY A 72 -9.02 -8.33 23.94
CA GLY A 72 -8.71 -7.30 24.95
C GLY A 72 -9.92 -6.98 25.82
N ASN A 73 -11.12 -6.87 25.22
CA ASN A 73 -12.34 -6.67 25.98
C ASN A 73 -12.66 -7.86 26.91
N ALA A 74 -12.47 -9.10 26.46
CA ALA A 74 -12.69 -10.28 27.28
C ALA A 74 -11.75 -10.34 28.50
N LEU A 75 -10.48 -9.94 28.33
CA LEU A 75 -9.47 -9.97 29.38
C LEU A 75 -9.61 -8.81 30.38
N PHE A 76 -9.89 -7.59 29.90
CA PHE A 76 -9.74 -6.37 30.72
C PHE A 76 -11.04 -5.61 30.98
N LYS A 77 -12.12 -5.84 30.22
CA LYS A 77 -13.41 -5.18 30.44
C LYS A 77 -14.24 -5.99 31.45
N PRO A 78 -14.51 -5.46 32.66
CA PRO A 78 -15.31 -6.17 33.63
C PRO A 78 -16.75 -6.37 33.15
N ARG A 79 -17.33 -7.56 33.42
CA ARG A 79 -18.72 -7.89 33.07
C ARG A 79 -19.75 -7.20 33.97
N LYS A 80 -19.46 -7.09 35.27
CA LYS A 80 -20.40 -6.61 36.30
C LYS A 80 -19.89 -5.41 37.13
N LYS A 81 -18.61 -5.04 37.00
CA LYS A 81 -17.98 -3.97 37.79
C LYS A 81 -17.73 -2.75 36.91
N GLU A 82 -17.55 -1.58 37.54
CA GLU A 82 -17.19 -0.36 36.83
C GLU A 82 -15.88 -0.52 36.06
N TYR A 83 -15.84 0.04 34.85
CA TYR A 83 -14.65 0.00 34.02
C TYR A 83 -13.68 1.12 34.42
N THR A 84 -12.86 0.83 35.44
CA THR A 84 -11.91 1.77 36.04
C THR A 84 -10.90 2.32 35.01
N ARG A 85 -10.37 3.53 35.28
CA ARG A 85 -9.36 4.19 34.43
C ARG A 85 -8.13 3.31 34.19
N GLY A 86 -7.60 2.65 35.23
CA GLY A 86 -6.46 1.74 35.10
C GLY A 86 -6.73 0.58 34.15
N ARG A 87 -7.91 -0.04 34.23
CA ARG A 87 -8.30 -1.13 33.30
C ARG A 87 -8.53 -0.64 31.88
N LYS A 88 -9.00 0.60 31.68
CA LYS A 88 -9.09 1.22 30.35
C LYS A 88 -7.71 1.35 29.72
N ILE A 89 -6.73 1.85 30.47
CA ILE A 89 -5.34 1.99 30.02
C ILE A 89 -4.74 0.62 29.70
N LEU A 90 -4.87 -0.36 30.59
CA LEU A 90 -4.36 -1.73 30.35
C LEU A 90 -4.98 -2.38 29.11
N ASN A 91 -6.28 -2.23 28.90
CA ASN A 91 -6.94 -2.75 27.70
C ASN A 91 -6.41 -2.07 26.42
N GLY A 92 -6.27 -0.74 26.44
CA GLY A 92 -5.70 0.02 25.33
C GLY A 92 -4.25 -0.40 25.02
N ALA A 93 -3.42 -0.52 26.07
CA ALA A 93 -2.05 -1.01 26.02
C ALA A 93 -1.96 -2.38 25.36
N PHE A 94 -2.74 -3.33 25.87
CA PHE A 94 -2.78 -4.70 25.37
C PHE A 94 -3.18 -4.72 23.90
N LYS A 95 -4.28 -4.05 23.52
CA LYS A 95 -4.74 -4.03 22.12
C LYS A 95 -3.71 -3.43 21.19
N TYR A 96 -3.05 -2.35 21.59
CA TYR A 96 -2.01 -1.73 20.77
C TYR A 96 -0.79 -2.64 20.61
N LEU A 97 -0.28 -3.24 21.70
CA LEU A 97 0.86 -4.16 21.67
C LEU A 97 0.55 -5.44 20.88
N ALA A 98 -0.64 -6.01 21.07
CA ALA A 98 -1.11 -7.16 20.30
C ALA A 98 -1.24 -6.81 18.82
N SER A 99 -1.74 -5.61 18.50
CA SER A 99 -1.80 -5.12 17.12
C SER A 99 -0.41 -4.96 16.52
N LEU A 100 0.56 -4.37 17.25
CA LEU A 100 1.94 -4.24 16.81
C LEU A 100 2.61 -5.60 16.56
N GLY A 101 2.45 -6.55 17.49
CA GLY A 101 2.95 -7.92 17.31
C GLY A 101 2.32 -8.60 16.11
N PHE A 102 0.99 -8.49 15.96
CA PHE A 102 0.27 -9.07 14.83
C PHE A 102 0.70 -8.46 13.50
N VAL A 103 0.81 -7.14 13.36
CA VAL A 103 1.23 -6.55 12.09
C VAL A 103 2.69 -6.84 11.77
N LYS A 104 3.58 -6.93 12.77
CA LYS A 104 4.99 -7.25 12.53
C LYS A 104 5.20 -8.67 12.01
N TYR A 105 4.59 -9.66 12.67
CA TYR A 105 4.81 -11.07 12.33
C TYR A 105 3.77 -11.62 11.38
N GLY A 106 2.54 -11.12 11.44
CA GLY A 106 1.44 -11.52 10.58
C GLY A 106 1.63 -11.06 9.14
N SER A 107 2.25 -9.90 8.91
CA SER A 107 2.49 -9.41 7.54
C SER A 107 3.45 -10.30 6.74
N GLU A 108 4.28 -11.08 7.42
CA GLU A 108 5.18 -12.06 6.82
C GLU A 108 4.49 -13.38 6.49
N LEU A 109 3.28 -13.65 7.02
CA LEU A 109 2.64 -14.94 6.81
C LEU A 109 2.21 -15.13 5.34
N PRO A 110 2.22 -16.37 4.82
CA PRO A 110 1.89 -16.69 3.44
C PRO A 110 0.37 -16.75 3.20
N ILE A 111 -0.32 -15.69 3.63
CA ILE A 111 -1.76 -15.46 3.56
C ILE A 111 -2.00 -13.99 3.18
N PRO A 112 -3.23 -13.58 2.83
CA PRO A 112 -3.52 -12.21 2.35
C PRO A 112 -3.26 -11.08 3.37
N LEU A 113 -1.99 -10.78 3.65
CA LEU A 113 -1.45 -9.72 4.50
C LEU A 113 -0.24 -9.10 3.80
N GLY A 114 0.46 -8.16 4.45
CA GLY A 114 1.55 -7.34 3.91
C GLY A 114 2.32 -7.93 2.73
N VAL A 115 3.22 -8.89 2.96
CA VAL A 115 4.11 -9.46 1.92
C VAL A 115 3.32 -10.14 0.81
N TRP A 116 2.21 -10.82 1.10
CA TRP A 116 1.40 -11.41 0.03
C TRP A 116 0.82 -10.35 -0.91
N ALA A 117 0.30 -9.26 -0.35
CA ALA A 117 -0.25 -8.16 -1.15
C ALA A 117 0.85 -7.40 -1.92
N HIS A 118 2.04 -7.28 -1.31
CA HIS A 118 3.25 -6.77 -1.94
C HIS A 118 3.56 -7.53 -3.23
N GLU A 119 3.67 -8.87 -3.12
CA GLU A 119 3.96 -9.74 -4.26
C GLU A 119 2.84 -9.72 -5.32
N GLU A 120 1.56 -9.68 -4.92
CA GLU A 120 0.45 -9.55 -5.89
C GLU A 120 0.49 -8.23 -6.67
N PHE A 121 1.04 -7.14 -6.12
CA PHE A 121 1.18 -5.89 -6.86
C PHE A 121 2.26 -6.01 -7.96
N HIS A 122 3.38 -6.67 -7.68
CA HIS A 122 4.38 -6.99 -8.71
C HIS A 122 3.77 -7.86 -9.81
N ARG A 123 3.11 -8.97 -9.42
CA ARG A 123 2.44 -9.90 -10.35
C ARG A 123 1.41 -9.20 -11.21
N ALA A 124 0.65 -8.27 -10.64
CA ALA A 124 -0.35 -7.52 -11.38
C ALA A 124 0.25 -6.66 -12.49
N VAL A 125 1.39 -5.99 -12.25
CA VAL A 125 2.07 -5.18 -13.28
C VAL A 125 2.72 -6.08 -14.33
N LEU A 126 3.33 -7.19 -13.94
CA LEU A 126 3.89 -8.18 -14.87
C LEU A 126 2.78 -8.80 -15.75
N GLY A 127 1.68 -9.20 -15.14
CA GLY A 127 0.58 -9.90 -15.81
C GLY A 127 -0.13 -9.07 -16.87
N VAL A 128 -0.35 -7.76 -16.66
CA VAL A 128 -0.91 -6.88 -17.72
C VAL A 128 0.04 -6.65 -18.89
N ASN A 129 1.28 -7.15 -18.79
CA ASN A 129 2.26 -7.20 -19.87
C ASN A 129 2.48 -8.64 -20.39
N ASP A 130 1.53 -9.54 -20.15
CA ASP A 130 1.53 -10.94 -20.62
C ASP A 130 2.70 -11.77 -20.07
N ILE A 131 3.16 -11.43 -18.86
CA ILE A 131 4.20 -12.18 -18.15
C ILE A 131 3.55 -12.98 -17.02
N ASP A 132 3.50 -14.30 -17.19
CA ASP A 132 3.01 -15.20 -16.15
C ASP A 132 4.00 -15.27 -14.99
N SER A 133 3.47 -15.12 -13.78
CA SER A 133 4.27 -15.08 -12.56
C SER A 133 3.47 -15.62 -11.37
N LYS A 134 4.17 -16.08 -10.34
CA LYS A 134 3.63 -16.74 -9.16
C LYS A 134 4.05 -16.00 -7.89
N ASN A 135 3.16 -16.00 -6.91
CA ASN A 135 3.40 -15.41 -5.60
C ASN A 135 4.12 -16.42 -4.69
N GLY A 136 5.32 -16.08 -4.26
CA GLY A 136 6.16 -16.87 -3.36
C GLY A 136 5.78 -16.76 -1.89
N ASN A 137 4.75 -15.98 -1.56
CA ASN A 137 4.21 -15.85 -0.21
C ASN A 137 2.79 -16.41 -0.11
N TRP A 138 2.59 -17.65 -0.53
CA TRP A 138 1.27 -18.30 -0.57
C TRP A 138 1.30 -19.75 -0.06
N PHE A 139 0.53 -20.01 0.99
CA PHE A 139 0.39 -21.35 1.56
C PHE A 139 -0.50 -22.25 0.69
N PRO A 140 -0.18 -23.54 0.50
CA PRO A 140 0.97 -24.30 1.04
C PRO A 140 2.21 -24.32 0.12
N HIS A 141 2.30 -23.45 -0.88
CA HIS A 141 3.24 -23.61 -1.99
C HIS A 141 4.63 -23.08 -1.66
N ARG A 142 4.72 -21.83 -1.18
CA ARG A 142 6.00 -21.13 -0.99
C ARG A 142 5.84 -20.05 0.09
N TRP A 143 6.91 -19.79 0.84
CA TRP A 143 6.95 -18.76 1.89
C TRP A 143 8.33 -18.11 1.94
N ASP A 144 8.67 -17.34 0.92
CA ASP A 144 9.96 -16.64 0.83
C ASP A 144 9.87 -15.20 0.33
N GLY A 145 8.66 -14.67 0.10
CA GLY A 145 8.46 -13.27 -0.31
C GLY A 145 9.09 -12.96 -1.67
N THR A 146 8.83 -13.81 -2.66
CA THR A 146 9.34 -13.66 -4.03
C THR A 146 8.21 -13.58 -5.04
N VAL A 147 8.47 -12.98 -6.21
CA VAL A 147 7.70 -13.24 -7.43
C VAL A 147 8.55 -14.04 -8.39
N TYR A 148 8.12 -15.26 -8.70
CA TYR A 148 8.83 -16.21 -9.54
C TYR A 148 7.98 -16.63 -10.75
N GLY A 149 8.49 -17.52 -11.59
CA GLY A 149 7.88 -17.99 -12.84
C GLY A 149 8.32 -17.20 -14.08
N VAL A 150 9.07 -16.11 -13.88
CA VAL A 150 9.46 -15.16 -14.94
C VAL A 150 10.82 -15.53 -15.53
N GLY A 151 10.94 -15.57 -16.85
CA GLY A 151 12.22 -15.79 -17.54
C GLY A 151 13.02 -14.50 -17.77
N ASP A 152 14.35 -14.62 -17.90
CA ASP A 152 15.21 -13.47 -18.25
C ASP A 152 14.89 -12.91 -19.65
N GLN A 153 14.39 -13.77 -20.55
CA GLN A 153 13.93 -13.36 -21.88
C GLN A 153 12.71 -12.43 -21.78
N ASP A 154 11.74 -12.75 -20.92
CA ASP A 154 10.52 -11.94 -20.73
C ASP A 154 10.88 -10.55 -20.20
N LEU A 155 11.80 -10.49 -19.23
CA LEU A 155 12.30 -9.24 -18.66
C LEU A 155 13.13 -8.43 -19.67
N SER A 156 13.90 -9.11 -20.53
CA SER A 156 14.66 -8.47 -21.62
C SER A 156 13.72 -7.86 -22.68
N ILE A 157 12.65 -8.57 -23.05
CA ILE A 157 11.62 -8.07 -23.96
C ILE A 157 10.89 -6.90 -23.30
N LEU A 158 10.50 -7.00 -22.03
CA LEU A 158 9.81 -5.93 -21.33
C LEU A 158 10.69 -4.67 -21.23
N LYS A 159 11.97 -4.82 -20.87
CA LYS A 159 12.91 -3.69 -20.79
C LYS A 159 13.03 -2.95 -22.11
N SER A 160 13.14 -3.67 -23.22
CA SER A 160 13.32 -3.08 -24.56
C SER A 160 12.02 -2.48 -25.12
N LYS A 161 10.89 -3.13 -24.91
CA LYS A 161 9.59 -2.73 -25.48
C LYS A 161 8.87 -1.67 -24.64
N ASP A 162 8.87 -1.82 -23.32
CA ASP A 162 8.18 -0.92 -22.39
C ASP A 162 8.96 -0.81 -21.05
N PRO A 163 10.09 -0.08 -21.04
CA PRO A 163 10.89 0.08 -19.83
C PRO A 163 10.12 0.73 -18.68
N SER A 164 9.07 1.51 -18.98
CA SER A 164 8.23 2.12 -17.94
C SER A 164 7.45 1.07 -17.17
N GLN A 165 6.98 0.01 -17.85
CA GLN A 165 6.31 -1.12 -17.20
C GLN A 165 7.27 -1.98 -16.40
N LEU A 166 8.50 -2.22 -16.87
CA LEU A 166 9.51 -2.90 -16.07
C LEU A 166 9.82 -2.11 -14.79
N LEU A 167 10.11 -0.82 -14.91
CA LEU A 167 10.38 0.05 -13.76
C LEU A 167 9.18 0.15 -12.82
N TYR A 168 7.96 0.14 -13.35
CA TYR A 168 6.77 0.10 -12.51
C TYR A 168 6.68 -1.23 -11.76
N SER A 169 6.95 -2.35 -12.43
CA SER A 169 6.89 -3.67 -11.81
C SER A 169 7.79 -3.77 -10.59
N TYR A 170 8.99 -3.16 -10.58
CA TYR A 170 9.85 -3.14 -9.40
C TYR A 170 9.27 -2.38 -8.22
N VAL A 171 8.56 -1.28 -8.44
CA VAL A 171 8.12 -0.43 -7.32
C VAL A 171 6.69 -0.72 -6.88
N ALA A 172 5.99 -1.60 -7.59
CA ALA A 172 4.58 -1.89 -7.36
C ALA A 172 4.33 -2.49 -5.97
N GLY A 173 5.18 -3.39 -5.48
CA GLY A 173 5.01 -4.01 -4.17
C GLY A 173 4.91 -2.99 -3.05
N VAL A 174 5.88 -2.08 -2.94
CA VAL A 174 5.91 -0.98 -1.94
C VAL A 174 4.69 -0.05 -2.04
N GLN A 175 4.09 0.08 -3.22
CA GLN A 175 2.86 0.86 -3.38
C GLN A 175 1.67 0.19 -2.68
N SER A 176 1.68 -1.12 -2.45
CA SER A 176 0.63 -1.84 -1.74
C SER A 176 0.49 -1.33 -0.30
N GLU A 177 1.58 -1.17 0.45
CA GLU A 177 1.59 -0.69 1.83
C GLU A 177 1.18 0.79 1.91
N ILE A 178 1.65 1.60 0.95
CA ILE A 178 1.32 3.02 0.86
C ILE A 178 -0.18 3.20 0.58
N LEU A 179 -0.73 2.43 -0.36
CA LEU A 179 -2.14 2.49 -0.72
C LEU A 179 -3.03 1.94 0.41
N LEU A 180 -2.60 0.86 1.07
CA LEU A 180 -3.27 0.32 2.25
C LEU A 180 -3.33 1.36 3.37
N ASN A 181 -2.23 2.09 3.62
CA ASN A 181 -2.20 3.18 4.59
C ASN A 181 -3.16 4.33 4.24
N ARG A 182 -3.22 4.75 2.97
CA ARG A 182 -4.19 5.75 2.50
C ARG A 182 -5.61 5.29 2.80
N LYS A 183 -5.93 4.07 2.38
CA LYS A 183 -7.27 3.48 2.54
C LYS A 183 -7.68 3.43 4.02
N ILE A 184 -6.84 2.87 4.88
CA ILE A 184 -7.13 2.76 6.32
C ILE A 184 -7.30 4.14 6.94
N SER A 185 -6.38 5.07 6.69
CA SER A 185 -6.40 6.42 7.27
C SER A 185 -7.68 7.18 6.89
N VAL A 186 -8.08 7.12 5.62
CA VAL A 186 -9.29 7.78 5.11
C VAL A 186 -10.55 7.11 5.66
N GLN A 187 -10.63 5.78 5.62
CA GLN A 187 -11.82 5.07 6.08
C GLN A 187 -12.04 5.21 7.59
N ASP A 188 -10.98 5.11 8.39
CA ASP A 188 -11.06 5.22 9.85
C ASP A 188 -11.31 6.65 10.30
N PHE A 189 -10.86 7.64 9.52
CA PHE A 189 -11.27 9.02 9.69
C PHE A 189 -12.80 9.18 9.50
N TYR A 190 -13.36 8.80 8.35
CA TYR A 190 -14.81 9.01 8.07
C TYR A 190 -15.75 8.13 8.89
N LYS A 191 -15.26 7.01 9.42
CA LYS A 191 -16.09 6.01 10.07
C LYS A 191 -15.39 5.51 11.34
N LYS A 192 -15.80 6.09 12.47
CA LYS A 192 -15.29 5.76 13.81
C LYS A 192 -15.42 4.27 14.10
N ARG A 193 -14.45 3.72 14.82
CA ARG A 193 -14.35 2.30 15.14
C ARG A 193 -13.98 2.03 16.59
N THR A 194 -14.12 0.79 17.02
CA THR A 194 -13.81 0.37 18.40
C THR A 194 -12.30 0.27 18.67
N LEU A 195 -11.50 -0.14 17.67
CA LEU A 195 -10.04 -0.22 17.74
C LEU A 195 -9.39 0.33 16.47
N ALA A 196 -8.76 1.51 16.57
CA ALA A 196 -8.07 2.15 15.44
C ALA A 196 -6.83 1.36 14.98
N LYS A 197 -6.55 1.35 13.67
CA LYS A 197 -5.44 0.59 13.08
C LYS A 197 -4.09 1.32 13.10
N ASN A 198 -3.84 2.10 14.15
CA ASN A 198 -2.65 2.96 14.25
C ASN A 198 -1.34 2.17 14.16
N ALA A 199 -1.29 0.98 14.76
CA ALA A 199 -0.15 0.09 14.71
C ALA A 199 0.18 -0.37 13.27
N LEU A 200 -0.84 -0.65 12.46
CA LEU A 200 -0.67 -1.00 11.04
C LEU A 200 -0.16 0.19 10.23
N ILE A 201 -0.72 1.38 10.47
CA ILE A 201 -0.28 2.61 9.79
C ILE A 201 1.21 2.86 10.06
N LEU A 202 1.62 2.74 11.33
CA LEU A 202 3.02 2.87 11.74
C LEU A 202 3.91 1.80 11.09
N TYR A 203 3.48 0.54 11.14
CA TYR A 203 4.25 -0.57 10.59
C TYR A 203 4.48 -0.43 9.09
N ASN A 204 3.45 -0.10 8.32
CA ASN A 204 3.58 0.12 6.88
C ASN A 204 4.51 1.30 6.55
N ALA A 205 4.44 2.41 7.31
CA ALA A 205 5.37 3.53 7.14
C ALA A 205 6.82 3.12 7.45
N TRP A 206 7.01 2.33 8.50
CA TRP A 206 8.31 1.76 8.85
C TRP A 206 8.82 0.78 7.80
N TYR A 207 7.99 -0.14 7.31
CA TYR A 207 8.34 -1.15 6.32
C TYR A 207 8.87 -0.48 5.04
N VAL A 208 8.14 0.50 4.51
CA VAL A 208 8.56 1.26 3.32
C VAL A 208 9.92 1.93 3.56
N TRP A 209 10.10 2.61 4.69
CA TRP A 209 11.38 3.26 5.01
C TRP A 209 12.52 2.26 5.21
N ASP A 210 12.25 1.15 5.90
CA ASP A 210 13.25 0.12 6.21
C ASP A 210 13.69 -0.60 4.94
N TYR A 211 12.78 -0.81 3.98
CA TYR A 211 13.14 -1.38 2.69
C TYR A 211 14.06 -0.45 1.89
N PHE A 212 13.76 0.86 1.85
CA PHE A 212 14.70 1.85 1.30
C PHE A 212 16.02 1.91 2.08
N LYS A 213 16.01 1.69 3.41
CA LYS A 213 17.23 1.63 4.23
C LYS A 213 18.09 0.43 3.86
N PHE A 214 17.47 -0.74 3.71
CA PHE A 214 18.11 -1.96 3.25
C PHE A 214 18.73 -1.77 1.86
N SER A 215 17.95 -1.29 0.90
CA SER A 215 18.38 -1.09 -0.49
C SER A 215 19.47 -0.02 -0.64
N ALA A 216 19.48 1.01 0.22
CA ALA A 216 20.51 2.05 0.24
C ALA A 216 21.68 1.73 1.19
N SER A 217 22.06 0.46 1.31
CA SER A 217 23.12 0.00 2.23
C SER A 217 23.83 -1.25 1.71
N SER A 218 24.97 -1.57 2.33
CA SER A 218 25.75 -2.79 2.08
C SER A 218 25.04 -4.10 2.42
N GLN A 219 23.89 -4.03 3.08
CA GLN A 219 23.04 -5.21 3.31
C GLN A 219 22.53 -5.78 2.00
N SER A 220 22.18 -4.92 1.02
CA SER A 220 21.76 -5.36 -0.31
C SER A 220 22.87 -6.10 -1.06
N ASP A 221 24.12 -5.63 -0.97
CA ASP A 221 25.31 -6.30 -1.53
C ASP A 221 25.50 -7.69 -0.91
N SER A 222 25.36 -7.77 0.42
CA SER A 222 25.49 -9.02 1.17
C SER A 222 24.42 -10.04 0.78
N VAL A 223 23.18 -9.57 0.60
CA VAL A 223 22.05 -10.42 0.17
C VAL A 223 22.25 -10.95 -1.24
N LYS A 224 22.78 -10.14 -2.19
CA LYS A 224 23.13 -10.62 -3.54
C LYS A 224 24.06 -11.84 -3.49
N VAL A 225 25.09 -11.79 -2.65
CA VAL A 225 26.10 -12.86 -2.55
C VAL A 225 25.58 -14.06 -1.77
N TRP A 226 24.86 -13.84 -0.67
CA TRP A 226 24.45 -14.93 0.21
C TRP A 226 23.22 -15.68 -0.31
N VAL A 227 22.20 -14.97 -0.80
CA VAL A 227 20.95 -15.60 -1.26
C VAL A 227 21.17 -16.39 -2.55
N SER A 228 22.04 -15.91 -3.45
CA SER A 228 22.34 -16.62 -4.69
C SER A 228 22.92 -18.02 -4.48
N LYS A 229 23.54 -18.31 -3.32
CA LYS A 229 24.03 -19.66 -2.98
C LYS A 229 22.92 -20.66 -2.69
N ASN A 230 21.76 -20.17 -2.28
CA ASN A 230 20.61 -20.98 -1.86
C ASN A 230 19.45 -20.93 -2.88
N GLU A 231 19.59 -20.12 -3.93
CA GLU A 231 18.59 -19.98 -4.97
C GLU A 231 18.70 -21.06 -6.04
N ASN A 232 17.58 -21.31 -6.71
CA ASN A 232 17.51 -22.30 -7.77
C ASN A 232 18.37 -21.87 -8.99
N PRO A 233 19.14 -22.79 -9.60
CA PRO A 233 19.85 -22.52 -10.85
C PRO A 233 18.95 -22.07 -12.02
N ASP A 234 17.67 -22.47 -12.03
CA ASP A 234 16.67 -22.08 -13.02
C ASP A 234 16.16 -20.65 -12.77
N PRO A 235 16.31 -19.70 -13.72
CA PRO A 235 15.78 -18.35 -13.62
C PRO A 235 14.29 -18.27 -13.30
N LYS A 236 13.47 -19.23 -13.71
CA LYS A 236 12.03 -19.26 -13.44
C LYS A 236 11.70 -19.54 -11.98
N GLU A 237 12.61 -20.13 -11.22
CA GLU A 237 12.38 -20.45 -9.80
C GLU A 237 12.98 -19.39 -8.86
N ARG A 238 13.69 -18.39 -9.42
CA ARG A 238 14.25 -17.24 -8.72
C ARG A 238 13.27 -16.07 -8.69
N ASP A 239 13.47 -15.18 -7.73
CA ASP A 239 12.78 -13.91 -7.70
C ASP A 239 13.04 -13.08 -8.97
N PHE A 240 12.04 -12.34 -9.46
CA PHE A 240 12.13 -11.62 -10.74
C PHE A 240 13.00 -10.35 -10.67
N ALA A 241 13.07 -9.71 -9.50
CA ALA A 241 13.80 -8.47 -9.29
C ALA A 241 15.03 -8.67 -8.39
N GLY A 242 14.98 -9.64 -7.49
CA GLY A 242 15.95 -9.87 -6.44
C GLY A 242 15.81 -8.89 -5.28
N ALA A 243 16.15 -7.62 -5.52
CA ALA A 243 15.92 -6.52 -4.59
C ALA A 243 15.33 -5.35 -5.37
N ASP A 244 14.05 -5.09 -5.15
CA ASP A 244 13.23 -4.23 -6.01
C ASP A 244 13.82 -2.84 -6.24
N LEU A 245 14.18 -2.17 -5.15
CA LEU A 245 14.54 -0.76 -5.20
C LEU A 245 15.96 -0.54 -5.76
N THR A 246 16.87 -1.52 -5.64
CA THR A 246 18.17 -1.46 -6.31
C THR A 246 18.05 -1.83 -7.78
N ALA A 247 17.23 -2.82 -8.15
CA ALA A 247 16.90 -3.11 -9.55
C ALA A 247 16.24 -1.92 -10.25
N TRP A 248 15.29 -1.26 -9.57
CA TRP A 248 14.64 -0.03 -10.02
C TRP A 248 15.66 1.10 -10.23
N ALA A 249 16.53 1.36 -9.25
CA ALA A 249 17.57 2.38 -9.39
C ALA A 249 18.55 2.04 -10.52
N TYR A 250 18.97 0.80 -10.65
CA TYR A 250 19.89 0.36 -11.70
C TYR A 250 19.31 0.61 -13.09
N ASP A 251 18.10 0.13 -13.36
CA ASP A 251 17.50 0.23 -14.69
C ASP A 251 17.02 1.66 -15.00
N MET A 252 16.68 2.48 -14.00
CA MET A 252 16.41 3.91 -14.23
C MET A 252 17.66 4.66 -14.69
N PHE A 253 18.82 4.36 -14.10
CA PHE A 253 20.10 5.03 -14.39
C PHE A 253 20.89 4.36 -15.52
N SER A 254 20.45 3.18 -15.98
CA SER A 254 21.02 2.45 -17.12
C SER A 254 19.94 2.01 -18.12
N PRO A 255 19.14 2.93 -18.68
CA PRO A 255 18.00 2.58 -19.52
C PRO A 255 18.42 1.92 -20.85
N GLU A 256 19.58 2.28 -21.39
CA GLU A 256 20.09 1.77 -22.67
C GLU A 256 20.82 0.42 -22.55
N LYS A 257 21.19 0.00 -21.32
CA LYS A 257 21.85 -1.30 -21.13
C LYS A 257 20.83 -2.42 -21.31
N PRO A 258 21.11 -3.44 -22.15
CA PRO A 258 20.31 -4.67 -22.17
C PRO A 258 20.12 -5.27 -20.77
N TYR A 259 19.00 -5.96 -20.54
CA TYR A 259 18.77 -6.65 -19.27
C TYR A 259 19.82 -7.74 -19.01
N THR A 260 20.33 -8.35 -20.09
CA THR A 260 21.35 -9.39 -20.07
C THR A 260 22.77 -8.91 -19.73
N ASP A 261 23.00 -7.60 -19.61
CA ASP A 261 24.30 -7.03 -19.23
C ASP A 261 24.59 -7.16 -17.72
N ARG A 262 23.63 -7.64 -16.94
CA ARG A 262 23.81 -7.98 -15.53
C ARG A 262 24.80 -9.13 -15.38
N ASP A 263 25.43 -9.23 -14.21
CA ASP A 263 26.35 -10.33 -13.89
C ASP A 263 25.69 -11.69 -14.18
N LYS A 264 26.48 -12.69 -14.58
CA LYS A 264 25.96 -14.06 -14.69
C LYS A 264 25.52 -14.57 -13.32
N PHE A 265 24.44 -15.33 -13.28
CA PHE A 265 24.03 -15.97 -12.03
C PHE A 265 25.09 -17.01 -11.61
N PRO A 266 25.55 -17.01 -10.34
CA PRO A 266 26.54 -17.99 -9.90
C PRO A 266 25.92 -19.38 -9.89
N ASN A 267 26.61 -20.35 -10.49
CA ASN A 267 26.22 -21.77 -10.50
C ASN A 267 24.84 -22.07 -11.11
N GLY A 268 24.37 -21.26 -12.07
CA GLY A 268 23.10 -21.49 -12.73
C GLY A 268 22.98 -20.75 -14.07
N GLU A 269 21.77 -20.75 -14.63
CA GLU A 269 21.51 -20.12 -15.92
C GLU A 269 21.12 -18.64 -15.75
N GLY A 270 21.30 -17.88 -16.83
CA GLY A 270 20.85 -16.50 -16.91
C GLY A 270 21.65 -15.51 -16.06
N VAL A 271 21.02 -14.38 -15.76
CA VAL A 271 21.65 -13.27 -15.03
C VAL A 271 21.32 -13.28 -13.55
N ASN A 272 22.23 -12.70 -12.77
CA ASN A 272 22.00 -12.32 -11.39
C ASN A 272 21.09 -11.10 -11.35
N ARG A 273 19.83 -11.36 -11.01
CA ARG A 273 18.79 -10.32 -10.95
C ARG A 273 19.00 -9.37 -9.78
N ARG A 274 19.65 -9.83 -8.70
CA ARG A 274 20.00 -8.98 -7.56
C ARG A 274 21.09 -8.00 -7.94
N ILE A 275 20.79 -6.72 -7.79
CA ILE A 275 21.74 -5.64 -7.88
C ILE A 275 22.08 -5.17 -6.46
N GLY A 276 23.36 -5.19 -6.11
CA GLY A 276 23.86 -4.62 -4.86
C GLY A 276 23.94 -3.09 -4.95
N TYR A 277 23.83 -2.42 -3.79
CA TYR A 277 23.98 -0.97 -3.72
C TYR A 277 25.33 -0.48 -4.27
N SER A 278 26.41 -1.24 -4.07
CA SER A 278 27.75 -0.91 -4.55
C SER A 278 27.91 -0.98 -6.08
N GLU A 279 26.98 -1.65 -6.79
CA GLU A 279 26.97 -1.75 -8.25
C GLU A 279 26.23 -0.60 -8.92
N LEU A 280 25.49 0.18 -8.15
CA LEU A 280 24.83 1.39 -8.64
C LEU A 280 25.87 2.47 -8.92
N SER A 281 25.65 3.27 -9.97
CA SER A 281 26.45 4.48 -10.20
C SER A 281 26.36 5.42 -8.99
N GLU A 282 27.32 6.32 -8.82
CA GLU A 282 27.26 7.30 -7.74
C GLU A 282 25.98 8.15 -7.78
N GLU A 283 25.47 8.51 -8.96
CA GLU A 283 24.20 9.25 -9.05
C GLU A 283 23.01 8.39 -8.61
N ALA A 284 22.97 7.12 -8.99
CA ALA A 284 21.93 6.18 -8.59
C ALA A 284 21.94 5.95 -7.06
N GLN A 285 23.13 5.81 -6.46
CA GLN A 285 23.32 5.73 -5.01
C GLN A 285 22.79 6.98 -4.29
N LYS A 286 23.21 8.17 -4.73
CA LYS A 286 22.74 9.46 -4.18
C LYS A 286 21.23 9.61 -4.33
N TYR A 287 20.67 9.19 -5.47
CA TYR A 287 19.24 9.21 -5.72
C TYR A 287 18.48 8.30 -4.77
N LEU A 288 18.92 7.05 -4.58
CA LEU A 288 18.26 6.09 -3.69
C LEU A 288 18.33 6.54 -2.22
N LEU A 289 19.46 7.13 -1.80
CA LEU A 289 19.58 7.78 -0.48
C LEU A 289 18.59 8.94 -0.30
N ASN A 290 18.33 9.72 -1.34
CA ASN A 290 17.33 10.79 -1.30
C ASN A 290 15.91 10.21 -1.24
N GLN A 291 15.60 9.16 -1.99
CA GLN A 291 14.32 8.46 -1.90
C GLN A 291 14.07 7.89 -0.50
N LYS A 292 15.10 7.32 0.15
CA LYS A 292 15.05 6.90 1.55
C LYS A 292 14.70 8.03 2.52
N LYS A 293 15.22 9.24 2.29
CA LYS A 293 14.86 10.41 3.11
C LYS A 293 13.43 10.83 2.87
N LEU A 294 12.98 10.81 1.61
CA LEU A 294 11.60 11.15 1.24
C LEU A 294 10.58 10.14 1.78
N SER A 295 10.92 8.87 1.88
CA SER A 295 10.02 7.85 2.44
C SER A 295 9.67 8.09 3.91
N LEU A 296 10.47 8.87 4.64
CA LEU A 296 10.12 9.32 6.00
C LEU A 296 8.85 10.16 6.04
N LEU A 297 8.43 10.77 4.92
CA LEU A 297 7.17 11.51 4.85
C LEU A 297 5.96 10.61 5.13
N ASN A 298 6.06 9.29 4.91
CA ASN A 298 5.00 8.34 5.26
C ASN A 298 4.72 8.26 6.78
N PHE A 299 5.64 8.74 7.63
CA PHE A 299 5.41 8.86 9.08
C PHE A 299 4.62 10.12 9.46
N VAL A 300 4.44 11.07 8.55
CA VAL A 300 3.64 12.29 8.80
C VAL A 300 2.17 11.92 8.65
N ASN A 301 1.65 11.26 9.68
CA ASN A 301 0.24 10.89 9.81
C ASN A 301 -0.16 10.93 11.29
N PRO A 302 -0.99 11.89 11.74
CA PRO A 302 -1.40 12.01 13.14
C PRO A 302 -2.07 10.75 13.71
N ALA A 303 -2.63 9.87 12.87
CA ALA A 303 -3.20 8.60 13.31
C ALA A 303 -2.15 7.65 13.91
N ILE A 304 -0.88 7.73 13.48
CA ILE A 304 0.24 7.02 14.12
C ILE A 304 0.34 7.38 15.61
N PHE A 305 0.05 8.64 15.93
CA PHE A 305 0.07 9.18 17.29
C PHE A 305 -1.34 9.24 17.92
N PHE A 306 -2.23 8.35 17.48
CA PHE A 306 -3.63 8.21 17.94
C PHE A 306 -4.56 9.38 17.64
N ILE A 307 -4.10 10.41 16.92
CA ILE A 307 -4.93 11.54 16.50
C ILE A 307 -5.61 11.16 15.18
N ASN A 308 -6.71 10.41 15.31
CA ASN A 308 -7.48 9.94 14.15
C ASN A 308 -8.38 11.02 13.54
N ARG A 309 -8.64 12.12 14.27
CA ARG A 309 -9.53 13.21 13.86
C ARG A 309 -9.19 14.47 14.65
N ILE A 310 -9.09 15.60 13.96
CA ILE A 310 -8.92 16.93 14.54
C ILE A 310 -10.26 17.68 14.42
N PRO A 311 -10.93 18.04 15.53
CA PRO A 311 -12.20 18.74 15.47
C PRO A 311 -12.02 20.19 15.01
N LEU A 312 -12.90 20.66 14.14
CA LEU A 312 -13.05 22.08 13.75
C LEU A 312 -14.32 22.72 14.35
N GLY A 313 -15.19 21.90 14.94
CA GLY A 313 -16.45 22.30 15.54
C GLY A 313 -17.30 21.08 15.87
N LYS A 314 -18.57 21.29 16.25
CA LYS A 314 -19.48 20.20 16.68
C LYS A 314 -19.77 19.15 15.59
N HIS A 315 -19.72 19.56 14.32
CA HIS A 315 -20.09 18.72 13.18
C HIS A 315 -19.03 18.72 12.09
N SER A 316 -17.81 19.16 12.41
CA SER A 316 -16.75 19.30 11.44
C SER A 316 -15.44 18.82 12.01
N SER A 317 -14.67 18.12 11.19
CA SER A 317 -13.34 17.68 11.53
C SER A 317 -12.50 17.46 10.30
N PHE A 318 -11.19 17.42 10.47
CA PHE A 318 -10.27 17.05 9.41
C PHE A 318 -9.15 16.16 9.97
N ASN A 319 -8.38 15.59 9.08
CA ASN A 319 -7.04 15.09 9.38
C ASN A 319 -6.14 15.42 8.19
N PHE A 320 -4.86 15.10 8.30
CA PHE A 320 -3.94 15.20 7.18
C PHE A 320 -2.91 14.09 7.26
N PHE A 321 -2.34 13.69 6.13
CA PHE A 321 -1.15 12.84 6.11
C PHE A 321 -0.37 13.03 4.81
N LEU A 322 0.95 12.83 4.88
CA LEU A 322 1.80 12.82 3.70
C LEU A 322 2.02 11.39 3.20
N GLN A 323 2.22 11.27 1.88
CA GLN A 323 2.59 10.02 1.25
C GLN A 323 3.77 10.23 0.31
N TYR A 324 4.76 9.35 0.39
CA TYR A 324 5.80 9.18 -0.61
C TYR A 324 5.57 7.83 -1.29
N ALA A 325 5.56 7.83 -2.63
CA ALA A 325 5.52 6.61 -3.43
C ALA A 325 6.59 6.63 -4.53
N PRO A 326 7.41 5.57 -4.66
CA PRO A 326 8.26 5.38 -5.83
C PRO A 326 7.41 5.06 -7.07
N THR A 327 7.85 5.53 -8.23
CA THR A 327 7.16 5.36 -9.52
C THR A 327 8.15 5.04 -10.62
N HIS A 328 7.67 4.56 -11.78
CA HIS A 328 8.54 4.29 -12.94
C HIS A 328 9.28 5.51 -13.49
N PHE A 329 8.78 6.73 -13.22
CA PHE A 329 9.42 7.98 -13.62
C PHE A 329 10.17 8.66 -12.48
N GLY A 330 10.16 8.13 -11.26
CA GLY A 330 10.80 8.76 -10.09
C GLY A 330 9.96 8.63 -8.84
N ASN A 331 9.24 9.68 -8.44
CA ASN A 331 8.36 9.60 -7.27
C ASN A 331 7.11 10.48 -7.35
N ASN A 332 6.15 10.17 -6.48
CA ASN A 332 5.00 10.99 -6.16
C ASN A 332 5.05 11.34 -4.66
N LEU A 333 4.96 12.63 -4.35
CA LEU A 333 4.67 13.13 -3.01
C LEU A 333 3.23 13.62 -2.96
N ALA A 334 2.47 13.20 -1.96
CA ALA A 334 1.10 13.63 -1.78
C ALA A 334 0.84 14.19 -0.38
N LEU A 335 0.03 15.24 -0.28
CA LEU A 335 -0.66 15.66 0.94
C LEU A 335 -2.12 15.27 0.81
N MET A 336 -2.60 14.42 1.71
CA MET A 336 -3.99 13.98 1.77
C MET A 336 -4.71 14.67 2.91
N LEU A 337 -5.89 15.24 2.64
CA LEU A 337 -6.70 16.02 3.56
C LEU A 337 -8.14 15.47 3.58
N PRO A 338 -8.41 14.42 4.37
CA PRO A 338 -9.78 14.00 4.61
C PRO A 338 -10.47 15.00 5.55
N VAL A 339 -11.66 15.45 5.14
CA VAL A 339 -12.49 16.44 5.84
C VAL A 339 -13.88 15.87 5.99
N GLN A 340 -14.45 15.96 7.19
CA GLN A 340 -15.84 15.67 7.45
C GLN A 340 -16.52 16.99 7.79
N TYR A 341 -17.50 17.40 6.98
CA TYR A 341 -18.29 18.61 7.20
C TYR A 341 -19.77 18.26 7.23
N ARG A 342 -20.40 18.44 8.41
CA ARG A 342 -21.76 17.97 8.71
C ARG A 342 -21.88 16.47 8.42
N ASN A 343 -22.72 16.10 7.46
CA ASN A 343 -22.97 14.71 7.06
C ASN A 343 -22.25 14.33 5.77
N THR A 344 -21.22 15.08 5.38
CA THR A 344 -20.50 14.91 4.12
C THR A 344 -19.03 14.65 4.38
N ASP A 345 -18.52 13.60 3.73
CA ASP A 345 -17.13 13.16 3.81
C ASP A 345 -16.42 13.60 2.51
N PHE A 346 -15.38 14.43 2.61
CA PHE A 346 -14.61 14.98 1.49
C PHE A 346 -13.15 14.60 1.59
N LEU A 347 -12.50 14.26 0.47
CA LEU A 347 -11.05 14.09 0.39
C LEU A 347 -10.48 15.12 -0.58
N ILE A 348 -9.42 15.80 -0.16
CA ILE A 348 -8.58 16.62 -1.05
C ILE A 348 -7.19 16.02 -1.03
N GLY A 349 -6.60 15.74 -2.19
CA GLY A 349 -5.21 15.29 -2.31
C GLY A 349 -4.43 16.26 -3.18
N LEU A 350 -3.24 16.67 -2.76
CA LEU A 350 -2.34 17.51 -3.54
C LEU A 350 -1.08 16.70 -3.85
N HIS A 351 -0.74 16.61 -5.14
CA HIS A 351 0.35 15.76 -5.61
C HIS A 351 1.48 16.57 -6.22
N ARG A 352 2.70 16.10 -6.01
CA ARG A 352 3.91 16.51 -6.74
C ARG A 352 4.57 15.27 -7.33
N PHE A 353 4.51 15.15 -8.64
CA PHE A 353 5.18 14.11 -9.41
C PHE A 353 6.55 14.61 -9.84
N SER A 354 7.61 13.87 -9.53
CA SER A 354 8.99 14.29 -9.81
C SER A 354 9.73 13.19 -10.57
N ASN A 355 10.45 13.59 -11.62
CA ASN A 355 11.49 12.78 -12.23
C ASN A 355 12.86 13.43 -12.03
N PHE A 356 13.88 13.01 -12.79
CA PHE A 356 15.22 13.55 -12.65
C PHE A 356 15.36 15.00 -13.15
N LYS A 357 14.52 15.45 -14.11
CA LYS A 357 14.65 16.75 -14.78
C LYS A 357 13.54 17.76 -14.48
N SER A 358 12.37 17.28 -14.10
CA SER A 358 11.12 18.03 -14.15
C SER A 358 10.18 17.62 -13.01
N GLN A 359 9.22 18.50 -12.75
CA GLN A 359 8.16 18.28 -11.78
C GLN A 359 6.81 18.63 -12.42
N GLY A 360 5.78 17.91 -11.99
CA GLY A 360 4.40 18.18 -12.30
C GLY A 360 3.53 18.00 -11.06
N TYR A 361 2.25 18.33 -11.18
CA TYR A 361 1.34 18.43 -10.05
C TYR A 361 0.03 17.71 -10.33
N GLY A 362 -0.68 17.33 -9.26
CA GLY A 362 -1.98 16.70 -9.36
C GLY A 362 -2.91 17.07 -8.23
N LEU A 363 -4.18 16.75 -8.42
CA LEU A 363 -5.27 17.04 -7.51
C LEU A 363 -6.21 15.83 -7.43
N ASP A 364 -6.50 15.40 -6.20
CA ASP A 364 -7.56 14.44 -5.91
C ASP A 364 -8.74 15.19 -5.27
N LEU A 365 -9.96 14.91 -5.73
CA LEU A 365 -11.20 15.37 -5.13
C LEU A 365 -12.13 14.18 -4.93
N GLY A 366 -12.44 13.87 -3.68
CA GLY A 366 -13.32 12.76 -3.33
C GLY A 366 -14.54 13.21 -2.54
N LEU A 367 -15.69 12.63 -2.85
CA LEU A 367 -16.92 12.70 -2.08
C LEU A 367 -17.29 11.29 -1.64
N TYR A 368 -17.29 11.04 -0.34
CA TYR A 368 -17.49 9.70 0.22
C TYR A 368 -18.81 9.58 0.98
N ASN A 369 -19.28 8.34 1.07
CA ASN A 369 -20.42 7.85 1.82
C ASN A 369 -21.71 8.63 1.58
N ARG A 370 -21.92 9.16 0.37
CA ARG A 370 -23.13 9.93 0.04
C ARG A 370 -24.33 9.00 0.01
N GLN A 371 -25.32 9.27 0.83
CA GLN A 371 -26.56 8.51 0.87
C GLN A 371 -27.51 9.03 -0.23
N LEU A 372 -27.78 8.23 -1.27
CA LEU A 372 -28.72 8.60 -2.34
C LEU A 372 -30.14 8.09 -2.07
N SER A 373 -30.28 6.94 -1.40
CA SER A 373 -31.55 6.39 -0.92
C SER A 373 -31.33 5.65 0.40
N LYS A 374 -32.36 5.09 1.05
CA LYS A 374 -32.16 4.31 2.29
C LYS A 374 -31.23 3.09 2.13
N ARG A 375 -31.07 2.58 0.90
CA ARG A 375 -30.30 1.37 0.58
C ARG A 375 -29.03 1.64 -0.22
N LEU A 376 -28.96 2.76 -0.96
CA LEU A 376 -27.84 3.08 -1.84
C LEU A 376 -26.94 4.16 -1.24
N LYS A 377 -25.65 3.81 -1.12
CA LYS A 377 -24.57 4.76 -0.86
C LYS A 377 -23.65 4.84 -2.06
N THR A 378 -23.09 6.02 -2.29
CA THR A 378 -22.14 6.24 -3.37
C THR A 378 -20.91 7.00 -2.90
N ASP A 379 -19.78 6.66 -3.51
CA ASP A 379 -18.53 7.39 -3.43
C ASP A 379 -18.19 7.87 -4.85
N VAL A 380 -17.68 9.09 -4.98
CA VAL A 380 -17.25 9.68 -6.27
C VAL A 380 -15.87 10.26 -6.07
N VAL A 381 -14.92 9.91 -6.93
CA VAL A 381 -13.55 10.40 -6.85
C VAL A 381 -13.07 10.87 -8.22
N LEU A 382 -12.42 12.02 -8.23
CA LEU A 382 -11.77 12.62 -9.39
C LEU A 382 -10.28 12.74 -9.09
N HIS A 383 -9.47 12.33 -10.04
CA HIS A 383 -8.03 12.51 -10.01
C HIS A 383 -7.62 13.31 -11.24
N PHE A 384 -6.73 14.27 -11.05
CA PHE A 384 -6.08 15.02 -12.11
C PHE A 384 -4.58 14.96 -11.90
N TRP A 385 -3.82 14.81 -12.98
CA TRP A 385 -2.36 14.82 -12.94
C TRP A 385 -1.77 15.54 -14.14
N ASP A 386 -0.65 16.19 -13.90
CA ASP A 386 0.39 16.52 -14.85
C ASP A 386 1.66 15.84 -14.35
N GLN A 387 2.05 14.72 -14.94
CA GLN A 387 3.14 13.87 -14.43
C GLN A 387 4.24 13.66 -15.47
N PRO A 388 5.49 13.44 -15.07
CA PRO A 388 6.55 13.03 -15.99
C PRO A 388 6.22 11.73 -16.74
N THR A 389 6.71 11.64 -17.98
CA THR A 389 6.50 10.46 -18.83
C THR A 389 7.58 9.38 -18.69
N SER A 390 8.76 9.75 -18.20
CA SER A 390 9.87 8.83 -17.89
C SER A 390 10.87 9.49 -16.95
N PHE A 391 11.90 8.76 -16.51
CA PHE A 391 12.86 9.26 -15.52
C PHE A 391 13.73 10.44 -16.00
N TYR A 392 14.28 10.39 -17.23
CA TYR A 392 15.19 11.42 -17.77
C TYR A 392 14.60 12.34 -18.84
N LYS A 393 13.37 12.10 -19.30
CA LYS A 393 12.76 12.98 -20.31
C LYS A 393 12.14 14.19 -19.61
N ASP A 394 12.43 15.38 -20.11
CA ASP A 394 11.73 16.61 -19.73
C ASP A 394 10.42 16.72 -20.52
N LYS A 395 9.54 15.73 -20.31
CA LYS A 395 8.24 15.65 -20.97
C LYS A 395 7.21 15.14 -19.98
N LYS A 396 6.10 15.85 -19.90
CA LYS A 396 4.97 15.53 -19.02
C LYS A 396 3.76 15.08 -19.82
N ILE A 397 2.84 14.42 -19.13
CA ILE A 397 1.53 14.05 -19.63
C ILE A 397 0.47 14.52 -18.63
N THR A 398 -0.51 15.25 -19.15
CA THR A 398 -1.68 15.66 -18.41
C THR A 398 -2.80 14.65 -18.61
N GLY A 399 -3.51 14.31 -17.54
CA GLY A 399 -4.58 13.34 -17.56
C GLY A 399 -5.37 13.33 -16.27
N GLY A 400 -6.23 12.33 -16.13
CA GLY A 400 -7.04 12.15 -14.94
C GLY A 400 -7.78 10.82 -14.93
N SER A 401 -8.40 10.54 -13.79
CA SER A 401 -9.33 9.43 -13.62
C SER A 401 -10.61 9.89 -12.94
N PHE A 402 -11.67 9.14 -13.18
CA PHE A 402 -12.97 9.31 -12.57
C PHE A 402 -13.46 7.96 -12.07
N GLN A 403 -13.81 7.91 -10.79
CA GLN A 403 -14.29 6.73 -10.11
C GLN A 403 -15.68 6.98 -9.50
N ILE A 404 -16.56 6.00 -9.69
CA ILE A 404 -17.83 5.91 -8.96
C ILE A 404 -17.90 4.55 -8.29
N ASP A 405 -18.17 4.54 -6.98
CA ASP A 405 -18.51 3.33 -6.24
C ASP A 405 -19.95 3.38 -5.76
N GLY A 406 -20.74 2.37 -6.09
CA GLY A 406 -22.09 2.16 -5.56
C GLY A 406 -22.12 0.99 -4.58
N ARG A 407 -22.79 1.18 -3.44
CA ARG A 407 -23.06 0.12 -2.45
C ARG A 407 -24.55 0.05 -2.16
N TYR A 408 -25.19 -1.03 -2.62
CA TYR A 408 -26.62 -1.28 -2.46
C TYR A 408 -26.87 -2.33 -1.37
N ARG A 409 -27.53 -1.93 -0.27
CA ARG A 409 -27.87 -2.83 0.84
C ARG A 409 -28.96 -3.81 0.42
N VAL A 410 -28.61 -5.09 0.42
CA VAL A 410 -29.53 -6.20 0.09
C VAL A 410 -30.21 -6.77 1.34
N ALA A 411 -29.45 -6.99 2.42
CA ALA A 411 -29.97 -7.59 3.64
C ALA A 411 -29.12 -7.18 4.85
N GLY A 412 -29.75 -6.69 5.92
CA GLY A 412 -29.06 -6.37 7.18
C GLY A 412 -27.76 -5.57 6.98
N ASN A 413 -26.64 -6.23 7.25
CA ASN A 413 -25.28 -5.68 7.18
C ASN A 413 -24.57 -5.93 5.83
N VAL A 414 -25.22 -6.61 4.88
CA VAL A 414 -24.68 -7.02 3.57
C VAL A 414 -25.14 -6.07 2.47
N SER A 415 -24.22 -5.69 1.59
CA SER A 415 -24.46 -4.88 0.40
C SER A 415 -23.77 -5.50 -0.82
N ILE A 416 -24.35 -5.32 -2.00
CA ILE A 416 -23.65 -5.53 -3.27
C ILE A 416 -22.88 -4.24 -3.58
N SER A 417 -21.63 -4.34 -4.01
CA SER A 417 -20.78 -3.22 -4.42
C SER A 417 -20.45 -3.28 -5.91
N LEU A 418 -20.53 -2.14 -6.58
CA LEU A 418 -20.05 -1.95 -7.94
C LEU A 418 -19.16 -0.72 -7.98
N SER A 419 -17.95 -0.86 -8.50
CA SER A 419 -16.98 0.22 -8.71
C SER A 419 -16.71 0.33 -10.20
N VAL A 420 -16.70 1.54 -10.75
CA VAL A 420 -16.30 1.81 -12.13
C VAL A 420 -15.28 2.93 -12.12
N VAL A 421 -14.13 2.71 -12.76
CA VAL A 421 -13.03 3.67 -12.87
C VAL A 421 -12.67 3.84 -14.33
N GLY A 422 -12.74 5.07 -14.84
CA GLY A 422 -12.17 5.43 -16.14
C GLY A 422 -10.94 6.30 -15.94
N LYS A 423 -9.82 5.95 -16.57
CA LYS A 423 -8.58 6.74 -16.53
C LYS A 423 -8.02 7.00 -17.91
N THR A 424 -7.42 8.19 -18.09
CA THR A 424 -6.57 8.48 -19.25
C THR A 424 -5.18 7.85 -19.06
N LYS A 425 -4.30 8.01 -20.06
CA LYS A 425 -2.90 7.61 -19.94
C LYS A 425 -2.21 8.32 -18.77
N GLY A 426 -1.41 7.59 -18.00
CA GLY A 426 -0.76 8.06 -16.78
C GLY A 426 -0.64 6.97 -15.73
N TRP A 427 0.13 7.26 -14.68
CA TRP A 427 0.28 6.38 -13.53
C TRP A 427 -0.72 6.80 -12.47
N GLU A 428 -1.33 5.81 -11.84
CA GLU A 428 -2.24 5.97 -10.74
C GLU A 428 -1.98 4.81 -9.79
N MET A 429 -1.75 5.11 -8.51
CA MET A 429 -1.47 4.09 -7.51
C MET A 429 -2.68 3.15 -7.38
N GLY A 430 -2.45 1.84 -7.47
CA GLY A 430 -3.54 0.83 -7.48
C GLY A 430 -4.08 0.50 -8.87
N SER A 431 -3.45 1.00 -9.94
CA SER A 431 -3.74 0.62 -11.32
C SER A 431 -2.47 0.08 -12.00
N PRO A 432 -2.43 -1.20 -12.45
CA PRO A 432 -1.26 -1.75 -13.16
C PRO A 432 -1.08 -1.14 -14.57
N TYR A 433 -2.12 -0.49 -15.09
CA TYR A 433 -2.12 0.09 -16.44
C TYR A 433 -1.49 1.48 -16.45
N LEU A 434 -0.46 1.69 -17.27
CA LEU A 434 0.04 3.04 -17.60
C LEU A 434 -0.72 3.69 -18.77
N LYS A 435 -1.45 2.88 -19.55
CA LYS A 435 -2.32 3.32 -20.65
C LYS A 435 -3.69 3.75 -20.11
N SER A 436 -4.49 4.38 -20.98
CA SER A 436 -5.91 4.61 -20.68
C SER A 436 -6.62 3.29 -20.48
N ASN A 437 -7.54 3.24 -19.51
CA ASN A 437 -8.24 2.03 -19.13
C ASN A 437 -9.60 2.37 -18.52
N VAL A 438 -10.56 1.47 -18.70
CA VAL A 438 -11.84 1.49 -17.97
C VAL A 438 -11.95 0.17 -17.22
N SER A 439 -11.98 0.25 -15.89
CA SER A 439 -12.12 -0.89 -15.02
C SER A 439 -13.48 -0.90 -14.34
N SER A 440 -14.01 -2.11 -14.10
CA SER A 440 -15.22 -2.33 -13.32
C SER A 440 -15.01 -3.47 -12.35
N ARG A 441 -15.43 -3.26 -11.09
CA ARG A 441 -15.27 -4.25 -10.02
C ARG A 441 -16.60 -4.48 -9.31
N LEU A 442 -17.03 -5.74 -9.26
CA LEU A 442 -18.26 -6.19 -8.61
C LEU A 442 -17.90 -7.04 -7.38
N GLY A 443 -18.60 -6.83 -6.28
CA GLY A 443 -18.35 -7.58 -5.06
C GLY A 443 -19.45 -7.47 -4.01
N LEU A 444 -19.11 -7.94 -2.82
CA LEU A 444 -19.93 -7.85 -1.62
C LEU A 444 -19.25 -6.96 -0.59
N ALA A 445 -20.05 -6.23 0.17
CA ALA A 445 -19.58 -5.48 1.32
C ALA A 445 -20.37 -5.88 2.57
N TYR A 446 -19.67 -6.04 3.69
CA TYR A 446 -20.25 -6.33 4.99
C TYR A 446 -19.86 -5.26 6.00
N ALA A 447 -20.80 -4.75 6.79
CA ALA A 447 -20.53 -3.74 7.80
C ALA A 447 -21.22 -4.05 9.13
N LEU A 448 -20.43 -4.37 10.15
CA LEU A 448 -20.89 -4.54 11.53
C LEU A 448 -20.68 -3.23 12.31
N LYS A 449 -21.78 -2.69 12.84
CA LYS A 449 -21.81 -1.44 13.59
C LYS A 449 -21.73 -1.62 15.10
#